data_AF-A0A853G3P5-F1
#
_entry.id   AF-A0A853G3P5-F1
#
_cell.length_a   1.000
_cell.length_b   1.000
_cell.length_c   1.000
_cell.angle_alpha   90.00
_cell.angle_beta   90.00
_cell.angle_gamma   90.00
#
_symmetry.space_group_name_H-M   'P 1'
#
loop_
_entity.id
_entity.type
_entity.pdbx_description
1 polymer ?
#
loop_
_entity_poly.entity_id
_entity_poly.type
_entity_poly.pdbx_seq_one_letter_code
_entity_poly.pdbx_strand_id
1 'polypeptide(L)'
;MTDAQLETAGTVDGVAQAKEKGKSYARVLSSLLIDLTHASSNLENVNISWLDTKTLIELGERPEGLTEQQLRIMLNHKEAITFLRDHGTHLQLGKRDLFDIQSLVIKGLLADDSGVGALRSVVVRFHDSRYILPDNPHQLREIFEQFCDKANAITHECPVHTAVPRAVLLLGHQRP
;
A
#
# COMPACT_ATOMS: atom_id res chain seq x y z
N MET A 1 21.68 19.37 53.69
CA MET A 1 20.99 18.54 52.68
C MET A 1 21.91 17.37 52.40
N THR A 2 21.45 16.14 52.61
CA THR A 2 22.27 14.92 52.47
C THR A 2 22.15 14.38 51.04
N ASP A 3 23.21 13.71 50.56
CA ASP A 3 23.31 13.08 49.22
C ASP A 3 22.16 12.11 48.90
N ALA A 4 21.43 11.64 49.92
CA ALA A 4 20.26 10.79 49.79
C ALA A 4 19.05 11.46 49.09
N GLN A 5 19.02 12.78 48.95
CA GLN A 5 17.90 13.49 48.31
C GLN A 5 18.11 13.74 46.80
N LEU A 6 19.30 13.42 46.26
CA LEU A 6 19.64 13.64 44.85
C LEU A 6 19.48 12.38 43.98
N GLU A 7 19.32 11.18 44.56
CA GLU A 7 19.09 9.94 43.79
C GLU A 7 17.61 9.69 43.41
N THR A 8 16.64 10.43 43.95
CA THR A 8 15.20 10.14 43.73
C THR A 8 14.58 10.89 42.55
N ALA A 9 15.32 11.76 41.84
CA ALA A 9 14.75 12.57 40.75
C ALA A 9 14.95 11.97 39.34
N GLY A 10 15.44 10.73 39.23
CA GLY A 10 15.90 10.14 37.96
C GLY A 10 14.89 9.28 37.19
N THR A 11 13.67 9.07 37.67
CA THR A 11 12.72 8.18 36.99
C THR A 11 11.72 9.01 36.18
N VAL A 12 12.07 9.25 34.92
CA VAL A 12 11.17 9.79 33.91
C VAL A 12 10.10 8.75 33.57
N ASP A 13 8.98 8.79 34.28
CA ASP A 13 7.76 8.01 33.97
C ASP A 13 7.32 8.14 32.50
N GLY A 14 7.68 9.26 31.84
CA GLY A 14 7.42 9.50 30.42
C GLY A 14 8.22 8.64 29.45
N VAL A 15 9.45 8.21 29.77
CA VAL A 15 10.30 7.44 28.83
C VAL A 15 9.85 5.99 28.74
N ALA A 16 9.49 5.36 29.86
CA ALA A 16 8.94 4.01 29.85
C ALA A 16 7.59 3.96 29.13
N GLN A 17 6.72 4.94 29.36
CA GLN A 17 5.40 5.02 28.74
C GLN A 17 5.47 5.36 27.24
N ALA A 18 6.38 6.24 26.81
CA ALA A 18 6.63 6.52 25.39
C ALA A 18 7.28 5.31 24.68
N LYS A 19 8.20 4.60 25.34
CA LYS A 19 8.82 3.37 24.82
C LYS A 19 7.82 2.23 24.70
N GLU A 20 6.91 2.09 25.66
CA GLU A 20 5.84 1.09 25.61
C GLU A 20 4.78 1.42 24.54
N LYS A 21 4.40 2.70 24.40
CA LYS A 21 3.58 3.18 23.28
C LYS A 21 4.27 2.92 21.93
N GLY A 22 5.58 3.16 21.82
CA GLY A 22 6.36 2.87 20.61
C GLY A 22 6.40 1.39 20.26
N LYS A 23 6.57 0.51 21.26
CA LYS A 23 6.50 -0.95 21.06
C LYS A 23 5.11 -1.43 20.66
N SER A 24 4.06 -0.87 21.27
CA SER A 24 2.67 -1.17 20.92
C SER A 24 2.35 -0.76 19.48
N TYR A 25 2.74 0.44 19.08
CA TYR A 25 2.55 0.94 17.72
C TYR A 25 3.31 0.11 16.68
N ALA A 26 4.59 -0.19 16.92
CA ALA A 26 5.38 -1.04 16.03
C ALA A 26 4.76 -2.44 15.86
N ARG A 27 4.25 -3.03 16.95
CA ARG A 27 3.55 -4.33 16.89
C ARG A 27 2.28 -4.26 16.04
N VAL A 28 1.48 -3.19 16.17
CA VAL A 28 0.28 -2.99 15.35
C VAL A 28 0.64 -2.86 13.87
N LEU A 29 1.68 -2.09 13.54
CA LEU A 29 2.15 -1.96 12.15
C LEU A 29 2.68 -3.28 11.58
N SER A 30 3.39 -4.08 12.38
CA SER A 30 3.83 -5.41 11.95
C SER A 30 2.65 -6.34 11.66
N SER A 31 1.62 -6.34 12.52
CA SER A 31 0.39 -7.11 12.26
C SER A 31 -0.30 -6.63 10.99
N LEU A 32 -0.44 -5.31 10.83
CA LEU A 32 -1.08 -4.72 9.65
C LEU A 32 -0.32 -5.07 8.36
N LEU A 33 1.02 -5.10 8.40
CA LEU A 33 1.83 -5.53 7.25
C LEU A 33 1.50 -6.97 6.84
N ILE A 34 1.36 -7.88 7.80
CA ILE A 34 0.98 -9.28 7.53
C ILE A 34 -0.43 -9.35 6.97
N ASP A 35 -1.39 -8.69 7.64
CA ASP A 35 -2.80 -8.71 7.27
C ASP A 35 -3.01 -8.17 5.85
N LEU A 36 -2.37 -7.04 5.54
CA LEU A 36 -2.52 -6.38 4.26
C LEU A 36 -1.78 -7.12 3.14
N THR A 37 -0.61 -7.71 3.44
CA THR A 37 0.10 -8.58 2.48
C THR A 37 -0.73 -9.82 2.15
N HIS A 38 -1.30 -10.48 3.17
CA HIS A 38 -2.15 -11.67 3.00
C HIS A 38 -3.40 -11.32 2.18
N ALA A 39 -4.11 -10.26 2.54
CA ALA A 39 -5.34 -9.86 1.86
C ALA A 39 -5.07 -9.44 0.40
N SER A 40 -4.05 -8.62 0.17
CA SER A 40 -3.73 -8.11 -1.17
C SER A 40 -3.27 -9.23 -2.11
N SER A 41 -2.45 -10.17 -1.64
CA SER A 41 -1.97 -11.26 -2.49
C SER A 41 -3.05 -12.30 -2.81
N ASN A 42 -4.03 -12.49 -1.91
CA ASN A 42 -5.20 -13.33 -2.20
C ASN A 42 -6.08 -12.73 -3.33
N LEU A 43 -6.16 -11.40 -3.45
CA LEU A 43 -6.83 -10.75 -4.59
C LEU A 43 -6.12 -11.04 -5.93
N GLU A 44 -4.81 -11.26 -5.89
CA GLU A 44 -3.99 -11.71 -7.03
C GLU A 44 -4.01 -13.25 -7.20
N ASN A 45 -4.93 -13.95 -6.53
CA ASN A 45 -5.10 -15.40 -6.55
C ASN A 45 -3.90 -16.19 -5.99
N VAL A 46 -3.13 -15.60 -5.08
CA VAL A 46 -2.16 -16.34 -4.26
C VAL A 46 -2.91 -17.01 -3.11
N ASN A 47 -3.26 -18.29 -3.27
CA ASN A 47 -3.91 -19.08 -2.22
C ASN A 47 -2.91 -19.51 -1.15
N ILE A 48 -2.68 -18.63 -0.18
CA ILE A 48 -1.77 -18.82 0.95
C ILE A 48 -2.54 -18.62 2.26
N SER A 49 -2.22 -19.40 3.30
CA SER A 49 -2.82 -19.19 4.61
C SER A 49 -2.25 -17.93 5.28
N TRP A 50 -3.00 -17.38 6.23
CA TRP A 50 -2.52 -16.26 7.03
C TRP A 50 -1.29 -16.63 7.86
N LEU A 51 -1.25 -17.86 8.40
CA LEU A 51 -0.11 -18.35 9.18
C LEU A 51 1.15 -18.47 8.32
N ASP A 52 1.02 -19.01 7.11
CA ASP A 52 2.12 -19.10 6.16
C ASP A 52 2.59 -17.72 5.69
N THR A 53 1.65 -16.78 5.52
CA THR A 53 2.01 -15.38 5.24
C THR A 53 2.81 -14.80 6.40
N LYS A 54 2.35 -14.97 7.64
CA LYS A 54 3.07 -14.50 8.82
C LYS A 54 4.49 -15.09 8.87
N THR A 55 4.62 -16.41 8.71
CA THR A 55 5.90 -17.12 8.68
C THR A 55 6.82 -16.57 7.60
N LEU A 56 6.33 -16.40 6.37
CA LEU A 56 7.10 -15.81 5.29
C LEU A 56 7.57 -14.39 5.59
N ILE A 57 6.69 -13.55 6.12
CA ILE A 57 6.94 -12.12 6.28
C ILE A 57 7.83 -11.84 7.49
N GLU A 58 7.62 -12.53 8.61
CA GLU A 58 8.38 -12.35 9.87
C GLU A 58 9.67 -13.18 9.91
N LEU A 59 9.62 -14.43 9.47
CA LEU A 59 10.75 -15.38 9.60
C LEU A 59 11.55 -15.53 8.29
N GLY A 60 11.01 -15.07 7.16
CA GLY A 60 11.64 -15.25 5.85
C GLY A 60 11.57 -16.69 5.33
N GLU A 61 10.80 -17.55 5.99
CA GLU A 61 10.68 -18.95 5.64
C GLU A 61 9.64 -19.13 4.53
N ARG A 62 10.06 -19.75 3.43
CA ARG A 62 9.18 -19.98 2.28
C ARG A 62 8.15 -21.07 2.60
N PRO A 63 6.84 -20.80 2.48
CA PRO A 63 5.80 -21.81 2.59
C PRO A 63 5.86 -22.83 1.44
N GLU A 64 5.47 -24.07 1.74
CA GLU A 64 5.36 -25.11 0.72
C GLU A 64 4.24 -24.80 -0.28
N GLY A 65 4.39 -25.28 -1.52
CA GLY A 65 3.34 -25.20 -2.54
C GLY A 65 3.23 -23.87 -3.30
N LEU A 66 3.93 -22.80 -2.88
CA LEU A 66 3.99 -21.56 -3.66
C LEU A 66 4.94 -21.70 -4.86
N THR A 67 4.46 -21.30 -6.04
CA THR A 67 5.32 -21.09 -7.21
C THR A 67 6.26 -19.90 -7.02
N GLU A 68 7.33 -19.80 -7.81
CA GLU A 68 8.22 -18.62 -7.78
C GLU A 68 7.47 -17.31 -8.03
N GLN A 69 6.53 -17.33 -8.96
CA GLN A 69 5.72 -16.15 -9.29
C GLN A 69 4.82 -15.74 -8.11
N GLN A 70 4.17 -16.70 -7.45
CA GLN A 70 3.35 -16.42 -6.27
C GLN A 70 4.20 -15.90 -5.10
N LEU A 71 5.36 -16.51 -4.87
CA LEU A 71 6.31 -16.01 -3.87
C LEU A 71 6.76 -14.58 -4.20
N ARG A 72 7.04 -14.27 -5.47
CA ARG A 72 7.38 -12.91 -5.92
C ARG A 72 6.26 -11.93 -5.64
N ILE A 73 5.00 -12.27 -5.95
CA ILE A 73 3.83 -11.44 -5.64
C ILE A 73 3.79 -11.10 -4.14
N MET A 74 3.90 -12.11 -3.26
CA MET A 74 3.91 -11.91 -1.80
C MET A 74 5.00 -10.93 -1.34
N LEU A 75 6.22 -11.09 -1.87
CA LEU A 75 7.35 -10.24 -1.50
C LEU A 75 7.20 -8.82 -2.06
N ASN A 76 6.66 -8.68 -3.27
CA ASN A 76 6.39 -7.38 -3.89
C ASN A 76 5.33 -6.59 -3.08
N HIS A 77 4.25 -7.25 -2.64
CA HIS A 77 3.26 -6.60 -1.77
C HIS A 77 3.86 -6.18 -0.43
N LYS A 78 4.69 -7.03 0.20
CA LYS A 78 5.44 -6.65 1.41
C LYS A 78 6.30 -5.40 1.16
N GLU A 79 7.03 -5.35 0.04
CA GLU A 79 7.90 -4.23 -0.34
C GLU A 79 7.07 -2.95 -0.56
N ALA A 80 5.97 -3.03 -1.31
CA ALA A 80 5.07 -1.91 -1.57
C ALA A 80 4.42 -1.36 -0.30
N ILE A 81 3.91 -2.22 0.59
CA ILE A 81 3.30 -1.79 1.85
C ILE A 81 4.34 -1.18 2.80
N THR A 82 5.57 -1.73 2.80
CA THR A 82 6.70 -1.15 3.55
C THR A 82 7.06 0.24 3.03
N PHE A 83 7.10 0.42 1.71
CA PHE A 83 7.32 1.73 1.09
C PHE A 83 6.22 2.73 1.50
N LEU A 84 4.95 2.33 1.47
CA LEU A 84 3.85 3.19 1.91
C LEU A 84 3.96 3.53 3.41
N ARG A 85 4.38 2.59 4.26
CA ARG A 85 4.61 2.84 5.68
C ARG A 85 5.70 3.89 5.90
N ASP A 86 6.80 3.78 5.17
CA ASP A 86 8.01 4.59 5.40
C ASP A 86 7.93 5.97 4.73
N HIS A 87 7.17 6.10 3.64
CA HIS A 87 7.12 7.32 2.83
C HIS A 87 5.73 7.94 2.71
N GLY A 88 4.68 7.30 3.24
CA GLY A 88 3.28 7.67 3.01
C GLY A 88 2.93 9.12 3.32
N THR A 89 3.54 9.71 4.35
CA THR A 89 3.34 11.13 4.73
C THR A 89 3.93 12.12 3.73
N HIS A 90 4.79 11.67 2.84
CA HIS A 90 5.46 12.48 1.82
C HIS A 90 4.92 12.22 0.41
N LEU A 91 4.10 11.18 0.22
CA LEU A 91 3.50 10.88 -1.07
C LEU A 91 2.47 11.96 -1.40
N GLN A 92 2.56 12.45 -2.62
CA GLN A 92 1.57 13.36 -3.18
C GLN A 92 0.48 12.58 -3.93
N LEU A 93 0.73 11.31 -4.29
CA LEU A 93 -0.12 10.52 -5.20
C LEU A 93 -0.15 11.11 -6.62
N GLY A 94 0.92 11.81 -6.99
CA GLY A 94 1.18 12.21 -8.37
C GLY A 94 1.68 11.04 -9.21
N LYS A 95 1.89 11.31 -10.51
CA LYS A 95 2.37 10.32 -11.50
C LYS A 95 3.56 9.49 -11.01
N ARG A 96 4.56 10.16 -10.44
CA ARG A 96 5.79 9.51 -9.96
C ARG A 96 5.47 8.49 -8.86
N ASP A 97 4.76 8.92 -7.82
CA ASP A 97 4.45 8.07 -6.67
C ASP A 97 3.66 6.82 -7.09
N LEU A 98 2.67 7.01 -7.96
CA LEU A 98 1.84 5.91 -8.47
C LEU A 98 2.66 4.92 -9.30
N PHE A 99 3.60 5.41 -10.12
CA PHE A 99 4.49 4.55 -10.91
C PHE A 99 5.55 3.87 -10.05
N ASP A 100 6.06 4.53 -9.02
CA ASP A 100 7.00 3.93 -8.06
C ASP A 100 6.30 2.79 -7.32
N ILE A 101 5.08 3.01 -6.79
CA ILE A 101 4.27 1.96 -6.15
C ILE A 101 3.96 0.82 -7.12
N GLN A 102 3.49 1.14 -8.34
CA GLN A 102 3.20 0.12 -9.34
C GLN A 102 4.44 -0.72 -9.64
N SER A 103 5.59 -0.07 -9.79
CA SER A 103 6.87 -0.75 -10.06
C SER A 103 7.20 -1.76 -8.98
N LEU A 104 7.00 -1.43 -7.70
CA LEU A 104 7.21 -2.36 -6.59
C LEU A 104 6.29 -3.58 -6.68
N VAL A 105 5.01 -3.36 -6.99
CA VAL A 105 4.02 -4.45 -7.04
C VAL A 105 4.29 -5.43 -8.19
N ILE A 106 4.67 -4.94 -9.37
CA ILE A 106 4.79 -5.80 -10.57
C ILE A 106 6.23 -6.24 -10.91
N LYS A 107 7.20 -5.81 -10.10
CA LYS A 107 8.64 -6.11 -10.27
C LYS A 107 8.90 -7.60 -10.52
N GLY A 108 9.48 -7.92 -11.68
CA GLY A 108 9.87 -9.29 -12.03
C GLY A 108 8.71 -10.25 -12.24
N LEU A 109 7.49 -9.75 -12.49
CA LEU A 109 6.31 -10.56 -12.83
C LEU A 109 5.96 -10.54 -14.32
N LEU A 110 6.49 -9.58 -15.07
CA LEU A 110 6.24 -9.46 -16.51
C LEU A 110 7.38 -10.12 -17.30
N ALA A 111 7.04 -10.66 -18.47
CA ALA A 111 8.04 -11.11 -19.43
C ALA A 111 8.72 -9.91 -20.15
N ASP A 112 8.00 -8.80 -20.26
CA ASP A 112 8.47 -7.53 -20.78
C ASP A 112 8.31 -6.44 -19.71
N ASP A 113 9.43 -5.89 -19.26
CA ASP A 113 9.47 -4.88 -18.21
C ASP A 113 9.07 -3.48 -18.71
N SER A 114 8.78 -3.29 -20.00
CA SER A 114 8.34 -2.00 -20.54
C SER A 114 7.04 -1.45 -19.90
N GLY A 115 6.24 -2.34 -19.31
CA GLY A 115 5.02 -1.99 -18.55
C GLY A 115 5.26 -1.62 -17.09
N VAL A 116 6.49 -1.78 -16.57
CA VAL A 116 6.85 -1.46 -15.18
C VAL A 116 6.98 0.05 -15.00
N GLY A 117 6.22 0.62 -14.06
CA GLY A 117 6.23 2.06 -13.79
C GLY A 117 5.72 2.90 -14.95
N ALA A 118 4.80 2.35 -15.75
CA ALA A 118 4.32 2.96 -16.98
C ALA A 118 2.83 2.73 -17.18
N LEU A 119 2.19 3.64 -17.92
CA LEU A 119 0.86 3.39 -18.44
C LEU A 119 0.91 2.27 -19.49
N ARG A 120 -0.10 1.41 -19.47
CA ARG A 120 -0.21 0.31 -20.43
C ARG A 120 -0.13 0.82 -21.87
N SER A 121 0.65 0.12 -22.68
CA SER A 121 0.75 0.30 -24.13
C SER A 121 -0.05 -0.76 -24.90
N VAL A 122 -0.47 -1.81 -24.21
CA VAL A 122 -1.22 -2.95 -24.77
C VAL A 122 -2.69 -2.88 -24.39
N VAL A 123 -3.54 -3.43 -25.27
CA VAL A 123 -4.99 -3.57 -25.04
C VAL A 123 -5.22 -4.67 -24.00
N VAL A 124 -6.03 -4.37 -22.99
CA VAL A 124 -6.35 -5.29 -21.89
C VAL A 124 -7.86 -5.42 -21.77
N ARG A 125 -8.34 -6.62 -21.44
CA ARG A 125 -9.74 -6.90 -21.14
C ARG A 125 -9.85 -7.67 -19.84
N PHE A 126 -10.90 -7.41 -19.08
CA PHE A 126 -11.28 -8.25 -17.94
C PHE A 126 -12.15 -9.39 -18.45
N HIS A 127 -11.83 -10.64 -18.08
CA HIS A 127 -12.52 -11.82 -18.58
C HIS A 127 -14.02 -11.80 -18.22
N ASP A 128 -14.33 -11.53 -16.94
CA ASP A 128 -15.69 -11.60 -16.39
C ASP A 128 -16.33 -10.21 -16.19
N SER A 129 -16.04 -9.26 -17.08
CA SER A 129 -16.65 -7.92 -17.00
C SER A 129 -17.10 -7.42 -18.36
N ARG A 130 -18.26 -6.73 -18.37
CA ARG A 130 -18.73 -5.95 -19.52
C ARG A 130 -18.06 -4.59 -19.63
N TYR A 131 -17.26 -4.20 -18.64
CA TYR A 131 -16.50 -2.95 -18.67
C TYR A 131 -15.39 -3.02 -19.72
N ILE A 132 -15.38 -2.04 -20.63
CA ILE A 132 -14.35 -1.92 -21.67
C ILE A 132 -13.37 -0.84 -21.22
N LEU A 133 -12.10 -1.23 -21.10
CA LEU A 133 -11.03 -0.31 -20.72
C LEU A 133 -10.71 0.66 -21.88
N PRO A 134 -10.37 1.94 -21.59
CA PRO A 134 -9.98 2.90 -22.64
C PRO A 134 -8.68 2.49 -23.34
N ASP A 135 -8.74 2.12 -24.62
CA ASP A 135 -7.57 1.58 -25.34
C ASP A 135 -6.73 2.63 -26.07
N ASN A 136 -7.20 3.87 -26.16
CA ASN A 136 -6.47 4.96 -26.77
C ASN A 136 -5.38 5.49 -25.79
N PRO A 137 -4.08 5.48 -26.15
CA PRO A 137 -3.01 5.94 -25.27
C PRO A 137 -3.10 7.41 -24.85
N HIS A 138 -3.64 8.28 -25.71
CA HIS A 138 -3.86 9.69 -25.37
C HIS A 138 -4.96 9.83 -24.32
N GLN A 139 -6.07 9.11 -24.50
CA GLN A 139 -7.17 9.09 -23.54
C GLN A 139 -6.73 8.51 -22.19
N LEU A 140 -5.91 7.46 -22.19
CA LEU A 140 -5.35 6.89 -20.95
C LEU A 140 -4.49 7.90 -20.19
N ARG A 141 -3.63 8.64 -20.89
CA ARG A 141 -2.82 9.70 -20.28
C ARG A 141 -3.70 10.79 -19.67
N GLU A 142 -4.68 11.27 -20.41
CA GLU A 142 -5.59 12.32 -19.95
C GLU A 142 -6.38 11.89 -18.70
N ILE A 143 -6.96 10.68 -18.71
CA ILE A 143 -7.69 10.14 -17.56
C ILE A 143 -6.76 9.99 -16.34
N PHE A 144 -5.52 9.53 -16.56
CA PHE A 144 -4.56 9.35 -15.49
C PHE A 144 -4.09 10.68 -14.89
N GLU A 145 -3.86 11.70 -15.71
CA GLU A 145 -3.57 13.06 -15.26
C GLU A 145 -4.73 13.63 -14.45
N GLN A 146 -5.96 13.51 -14.95
CA GLN A 146 -7.16 13.92 -14.21
C GLN A 146 -7.33 13.16 -12.88
N PHE A 147 -6.94 11.88 -12.82
CA PHE A 147 -6.94 11.11 -11.59
C PHE A 147 -5.96 11.68 -10.58
N CYS A 148 -4.72 11.97 -11.00
CA CYS A 148 -3.70 12.58 -10.14
C CYS A 148 -4.15 13.95 -9.62
N ASP A 149 -4.69 14.80 -10.49
CA ASP A 149 -5.19 16.13 -10.11
C ASP A 149 -6.31 16.04 -9.07
N LYS A 150 -7.24 15.09 -9.25
CA LYS A 150 -8.33 14.85 -8.29
C LYS A 150 -7.82 14.29 -6.98
N ALA A 151 -6.87 13.35 -7.00
CA ALA A 151 -6.27 12.80 -5.79
C ALA A 151 -5.57 13.90 -4.97
N ASN A 152 -4.78 14.75 -5.64
CA ASN A 152 -4.10 15.90 -5.03
C ASN A 152 -5.08 16.95 -4.47
N ALA A 153 -6.26 17.10 -5.07
CA ALA A 153 -7.26 18.05 -4.62
C ALA A 153 -7.99 17.61 -3.32
N ILE A 154 -7.81 16.37 -2.87
CA ILE A 154 -8.39 15.88 -1.61
C ILE A 154 -7.59 16.48 -0.45
N THR A 155 -8.08 17.61 0.06
CA THR A 155 -7.44 18.44 1.10
C THR A 155 -7.96 18.20 2.51
N HIS A 156 -8.94 17.32 2.69
CA HIS A 156 -9.58 17.06 3.98
C HIS A 156 -9.32 15.62 4.44
N GLU A 157 -8.52 15.49 5.50
CA GLU A 157 -8.58 14.34 6.40
C GLU A 157 -10.03 14.20 6.91
N CYS A 158 -10.79 13.29 6.31
CA CYS A 158 -12.10 12.94 6.83
C CYS A 158 -11.90 11.75 7.78
N PRO A 159 -12.25 11.86 9.07
CA PRO A 159 -12.23 10.73 10.00
C PRO A 159 -13.02 9.57 9.40
N VAL A 160 -12.49 8.36 9.59
CA VAL A 160 -12.83 7.07 8.96
C VAL A 160 -14.33 6.67 8.94
N HIS A 161 -15.24 7.49 9.49
CA HIS A 161 -16.66 7.22 9.62
C HIS A 161 -17.54 7.73 8.44
N THR A 162 -16.96 8.33 7.39
CA THR A 162 -17.72 8.80 6.20
C THR A 162 -17.13 8.34 4.86
N ALA A 163 -16.44 7.20 4.85
CA ALA A 163 -15.96 6.58 3.63
C ALA A 163 -17.09 5.76 2.97
N VAL A 164 -17.90 6.45 2.15
CA VAL A 164 -18.84 6.03 1.07
C VAL A 164 -20.04 6.99 1.13
N PRO A 165 -20.38 7.81 0.11
CA PRO A 165 -19.82 7.95 -1.25
C PRO A 165 -19.57 9.42 -1.68
N ARG A 166 -18.35 9.78 -2.11
CA ARG A 166 -18.12 10.99 -2.96
C ARG A 166 -17.40 10.74 -4.28
N ALA A 167 -17.02 9.50 -4.57
CA ALA A 167 -16.72 9.09 -5.94
C ALA A 167 -17.97 9.13 -6.85
N VAL A 168 -19.17 9.06 -6.27
CA VAL A 168 -20.45 9.16 -7.01
C VAL A 168 -20.82 10.62 -7.36
N LEU A 169 -20.26 11.63 -6.70
CA LEU A 169 -20.68 13.02 -6.88
C LEU A 169 -19.90 13.82 -7.95
N LEU A 170 -18.77 13.29 -8.44
CA LEU A 170 -17.90 14.01 -9.40
C LEU A 170 -18.09 13.58 -10.87
N LEU A 171 -19.04 12.69 -11.16
CA LEU A 171 -19.42 12.31 -12.53
C LEU A 171 -20.72 13.00 -13.02
N GLY A 172 -21.22 13.99 -12.28
CA GLY A 172 -22.58 14.52 -12.48
C GLY A 172 -22.74 15.74 -13.36
N HIS A 173 -21.69 16.46 -13.80
CA HIS A 173 -21.87 17.72 -14.55
C HIS A 173 -20.73 17.95 -15.55
N GLN A 174 -20.88 17.44 -16.77
CA GLN A 174 -20.43 18.08 -18.02
C GLN A 174 -21.16 17.40 -19.20
N ARG A 175 -22.26 18.01 -19.66
CA ARG A 175 -22.74 17.91 -21.05
C ARG A 175 -23.45 19.23 -21.40
N PRO A 176 -23.06 19.92 -22.47
CA PRO A 176 -24.04 20.39 -23.44
C PRO A 176 -24.57 19.21 -24.28
#